data_AF-A0A7J4FAS5-F1
#
_entry.id   AF-A0A7J4FAS5-F1
#
_cell.length_a   1.000
_cell.length_b   1.000
_cell.length_c   1.000
_cell.angle_alpha   90.00
_cell.angle_beta   90.00
_cell.angle_gamma   90.00
#
_symmetry.space_group_name_H-M   'P 1'
#
loop_
_entity.id
_entity.type
_entity.pdbx_description
1 polymer ?
#
loop_
_entity_poly.entity_id
_entity_poly.type
_entity_poly.pdbx_seq_one_letter_code
_entity_poly.pdbx_strand_id
1 'polypeptide(L)'
;MPKFLDLFVGEIRKKRERLKESLEKGRASSLDDDFKALLVQNWHPLPDGEIGDLHLVAVDGSRGLREYANGSRFYVVRAFGLSNEGERFRTLETEAFLARGSEEDIGRYIRQKTEFVEMELALKAIPHLRGPRKLILIDGSLYGRMMHLIRDCPVEGDRGFLLRYMDVYSRLLEACRREGVALVGVGKDSRAEFVRNEFLNQLFLSELRSLGSSVSLQEIKELEKCVAKIDGRPGVCFEILAKLKEKYGALLDRFEEMMIERVHSRPDSQLVLNFAPGPDYCSPVELAATKQLREDLPRMAKNPEWYVRRSFKNSLIENRYKKDEFLKYAVNVIQKVLKFPTVVSFHLLLDRRDTPLRIDIPSWVLGSENTLNTLEKNRLLKDVDDDLEELICMLRSGYAGLMDYNVWLKRADEEVKLRRKDMDALYERVLEKELGVTLVHTRGYRRVKYP
;
A
#
# COMPACT_ATOMS: atom_id res chain seq x y z
N MET A 1 11.25 37.49 -11.27
CA MET A 1 10.35 36.46 -11.85
C MET A 1 11.10 35.13 -11.88
N PRO A 2 10.45 33.98 -11.58
CA PRO A 2 11.08 32.68 -11.79
C PRO A 2 11.47 32.56 -13.27
N LYS A 3 12.74 32.24 -13.58
CA LYS A 3 13.35 32.27 -14.94
C LYS A 3 12.66 31.38 -16.00
N PHE A 4 11.66 30.60 -15.62
CA PHE A 4 10.99 29.61 -16.47
C PHE A 4 9.47 29.80 -16.52
N LEU A 5 8.92 30.85 -15.87
CA LEU A 5 7.47 31.02 -15.75
C LEU A 5 6.80 31.24 -17.12
N ASP A 6 7.45 31.99 -18.00
CA ASP A 6 7.02 32.25 -19.37
C ASP A 6 6.96 30.95 -20.21
N LEU A 7 8.01 30.12 -20.15
CA LEU A 7 8.06 28.82 -20.83
C LEU A 7 7.01 27.85 -20.28
N PHE A 8 6.83 27.82 -18.96
CA PHE A 8 5.81 27.01 -18.29
C PHE A 8 4.39 27.37 -18.75
N VAL A 9 4.07 28.66 -18.79
CA VAL A 9 2.77 29.15 -19.29
C VAL A 9 2.60 28.81 -20.78
N GLY A 10 3.67 28.91 -21.57
CA GLY A 10 3.69 28.49 -22.97
C GLY A 10 3.31 27.01 -23.14
N GLU A 11 3.86 26.11 -22.32
CA GLU A 11 3.53 24.68 -22.36
C GLU A 11 2.10 24.38 -21.92
N ILE A 12 1.59 25.04 -20.88
CA ILE A 12 0.18 24.88 -20.45
C ILE A 12 -0.76 25.25 -21.59
N ARG A 13 -0.52 26.39 -22.24
CA ARG A 13 -1.40 26.89 -23.32
C ARG A 13 -1.46 25.91 -24.49
N LYS A 14 -0.33 25.32 -24.88
CA LYS A 14 -0.26 24.32 -25.97
C LYS A 14 -1.07 23.04 -25.66
N LYS A 15 -1.21 22.68 -24.39
CA LYS A 15 -1.81 21.40 -23.94
C LYS A 15 -3.09 21.60 -23.12
N ARG A 16 -3.71 22.78 -23.19
CA ARG A 16 -4.75 23.23 -22.26
C ARG A 16 -5.89 22.25 -22.10
N GLU A 17 -6.53 21.85 -23.20
CA GLU A 17 -7.71 20.97 -23.16
C GLU A 17 -7.36 19.59 -22.58
N ARG A 18 -6.26 18.99 -23.06
CA ARG A 18 -5.77 17.70 -22.53
C ARG A 18 -5.46 17.74 -21.04
N LEU A 19 -4.80 18.81 -20.58
CA LEU A 19 -4.49 19.01 -19.17
C LEU A 19 -5.77 19.18 -18.34
N LYS A 20 -6.72 20.00 -18.82
CA LYS A 20 -7.99 20.23 -18.15
C LYS A 20 -8.79 18.93 -18.00
N GLU A 21 -8.94 18.17 -19.08
CA GLU A 21 -9.65 16.89 -19.06
C GLU A 21 -9.02 15.89 -18.07
N SER A 22 -7.69 15.75 -18.13
CA SER A 22 -6.96 14.82 -17.24
C SER A 22 -7.04 15.20 -15.76
N LEU A 23 -7.10 16.51 -15.45
CA LEU A 23 -7.11 17.02 -14.08
C LEU A 23 -8.53 17.08 -13.47
N GLU A 24 -9.56 17.37 -14.28
CA GLU A 24 -10.93 17.53 -13.77
C GLU A 24 -11.71 16.21 -13.71
N LYS A 25 -11.62 15.37 -14.75
CA LYS A 25 -12.46 14.16 -14.87
C LYS A 25 -11.66 12.86 -14.70
N GLY A 26 -10.34 12.96 -14.76
CA GLY A 26 -9.46 11.81 -14.91
C GLY A 26 -9.70 11.09 -16.25
N ARG A 27 -9.55 9.77 -16.26
CA ARG A 27 -9.79 8.96 -17.45
C ARG A 27 -11.28 8.64 -17.64
N ALA A 28 -11.82 8.93 -18.82
CA ALA A 28 -13.13 8.45 -19.28
C ALA A 28 -12.97 7.15 -20.08
N SER A 29 -14.01 6.32 -20.10
CA SER A 29 -14.03 5.03 -20.80
C SER A 29 -15.42 4.74 -21.37
N SER A 30 -15.50 3.92 -22.43
CA SER A 30 -16.78 3.41 -22.94
C SER A 30 -17.52 2.55 -21.90
N LEU A 31 -16.79 2.04 -20.90
CA LEU A 31 -17.31 1.23 -19.81
C LEU A 31 -17.76 2.06 -18.60
N ASP A 32 -17.84 3.40 -18.70
CA ASP A 32 -18.20 4.27 -17.57
C ASP A 32 -19.60 3.96 -17.01
N ASP A 33 -20.58 3.67 -17.87
CA ASP A 33 -21.93 3.30 -17.42
C ASP A 33 -21.95 1.92 -16.76
N ASP A 34 -21.15 0.96 -17.26
CA ASP A 34 -20.98 -0.36 -16.65
C ASP A 34 -20.36 -0.24 -15.25
N PHE A 35 -19.29 0.55 -15.11
CA PHE A 35 -18.66 0.81 -13.82
C PHE A 35 -19.58 1.53 -12.85
N LYS A 36 -20.35 2.51 -13.32
CA LYS A 36 -21.34 3.21 -12.50
C LYS A 36 -22.40 2.27 -11.99
N ALA A 37 -22.95 1.40 -12.84
CA ALA A 37 -23.96 0.42 -12.44
C ALA A 37 -23.41 -0.56 -11.39
N LEU A 38 -22.20 -1.10 -11.61
CA LEU A 38 -21.55 -2.00 -10.65
C LEU A 38 -21.18 -1.31 -9.34
N LEU A 39 -20.73 -0.05 -9.38
CA LEU A 39 -20.44 0.70 -8.16
C LEU A 39 -21.70 0.90 -7.34
N VAL A 40 -22.80 1.37 -7.94
CA VAL A 40 -24.08 1.61 -7.24
C VAL A 40 -24.62 0.32 -6.60
N GLN A 41 -24.47 -0.83 -7.26
CA GLN A 41 -24.86 -2.13 -6.69
C GLN A 41 -24.00 -2.56 -5.49
N ASN A 42 -22.81 -1.98 -5.33
CA ASN A 42 -21.84 -2.28 -4.30
C ASN A 42 -21.58 -1.08 -3.39
N TRP A 43 -22.51 -0.13 -3.34
CA TRP A 43 -22.39 1.08 -2.55
C TRP A 43 -23.41 1.03 -1.42
N HIS A 44 -22.92 1.03 -0.19
CA HIS A 44 -23.72 0.74 1.00
C HIS A 44 -23.85 1.97 1.89
N PRO A 45 -25.03 2.16 2.51
CA PRO A 45 -25.29 3.29 3.39
C PRO A 45 -24.31 3.30 4.57
N LEU A 46 -23.80 4.47 4.98
CA LEU A 46 -23.04 4.56 6.24
C LEU A 46 -23.89 4.03 7.41
N PRO A 47 -23.32 3.16 8.26
CA PRO A 47 -24.04 2.62 9.41
C PRO A 47 -24.34 3.72 10.43
N ASP A 48 -25.53 3.67 11.02
CA ASP A 48 -25.94 4.58 12.09
C ASP A 48 -25.41 4.10 13.44
N GLY A 49 -24.98 5.03 14.28
CA GLY A 49 -24.57 4.71 15.66
C GLY A 49 -23.43 5.57 16.17
N GLU A 50 -23.38 5.71 17.49
CA GLU A 50 -22.24 6.25 18.21
C GLU A 50 -21.47 5.12 18.88
N ILE A 51 -20.15 5.17 18.79
CA ILE A 51 -19.28 4.23 19.50
C ILE A 51 -18.97 4.79 20.89
N GLY A 52 -19.41 4.10 21.94
CA GLY A 52 -18.90 4.29 23.29
C GLY A 52 -17.68 3.41 23.58
N ASP A 53 -16.87 3.78 24.57
CA ASP A 53 -15.77 2.94 25.12
C ASP A 53 -14.72 2.50 24.09
N LEU A 54 -14.42 3.38 23.12
CA LEU A 54 -13.34 3.19 22.15
C LEU A 54 -12.01 3.59 22.77
N HIS A 55 -11.04 2.69 22.78
CA HIS A 55 -9.62 3.01 23.00
C HIS A 55 -8.89 2.87 21.68
N LEU A 56 -8.23 3.94 21.24
CA LEU A 56 -7.49 3.92 19.99
C LEU A 56 -6.11 4.57 20.12
N VAL A 57 -5.19 4.14 19.27
CA VAL A 57 -3.91 4.82 19.04
C VAL A 57 -3.72 5.03 17.54
N ALA A 58 -3.49 6.29 17.15
CA ALA A 58 -3.12 6.65 15.79
C ALA A 58 -1.60 6.79 15.67
N VAL A 59 -1.01 6.14 14.67
CA VAL A 59 0.43 6.08 14.44
C VAL A 59 0.77 6.64 13.06
N ASP A 60 1.76 7.54 13.03
CA ASP A 60 2.35 8.02 11.78
C ASP A 60 3.87 8.15 11.91
N GLY A 61 4.56 8.15 10.77
CA GLY A 61 6.00 8.14 10.66
C GLY A 61 6.54 9.29 9.81
N SER A 62 7.77 9.69 10.12
CA SER A 62 8.51 10.64 9.29
C SER A 62 9.96 10.20 9.13
N ARG A 63 10.60 10.76 8.10
CA ARG A 63 12.00 10.45 7.80
C ARG A 63 12.76 11.63 7.27
N GLY A 64 14.06 11.60 7.50
CA GLY A 64 15.04 12.51 6.93
C GLY A 64 16.22 11.71 6.43
N LEU A 65 16.76 12.11 5.27
CA LEU A 65 17.93 11.49 4.66
C LEU A 65 18.90 12.58 4.24
N ARG A 66 20.19 12.37 4.53
CA ARG A 66 21.29 13.26 4.19
C ARG A 66 22.41 12.48 3.55
N GLU A 67 23.08 13.12 2.60
CA GLU A 67 24.18 12.53 1.86
C GLU A 67 25.45 13.36 2.11
N TYR A 68 26.56 12.67 2.30
CA TYR A 68 27.86 13.24 2.60
C TYR A 68 28.87 13.02 1.49
N ALA A 69 29.95 13.80 1.50
CA ALA A 69 30.95 13.85 0.44
C ALA A 69 31.72 12.53 0.25
N ASN A 70 31.80 11.70 1.29
CA ASN A 70 32.39 10.36 1.23
C ASN A 70 31.43 9.31 0.64
N GLY A 71 30.24 9.71 0.18
CA GLY A 71 29.21 8.81 -0.36
C GLY A 71 28.36 8.12 0.70
N SER A 72 28.62 8.34 2.00
CA SER A 72 27.75 7.82 3.05
C SER A 72 26.45 8.62 3.11
N ARG A 73 25.42 7.94 3.58
CA ARG A 73 24.10 8.52 3.83
C ARG A 73 23.75 8.35 5.30
N PHE A 74 23.12 9.36 5.87
CA PHE A 74 22.60 9.32 7.23
C PHE A 74 21.11 9.51 7.20
N TYR A 75 20.39 8.63 7.88
CA TYR A 75 18.94 8.78 8.02
C TYR A 75 18.53 8.90 9.48
N VAL A 76 17.41 9.58 9.66
CA VAL A 76 16.60 9.54 10.87
C VAL A 76 15.20 9.12 10.43
N VAL A 77 14.70 8.03 10.99
CA VAL A 77 13.28 7.66 10.89
C VAL A 77 12.69 7.69 12.29
N ARG A 78 11.48 8.19 12.41
CA ARG A 78 10.78 8.29 13.70
C ARG A 78 9.30 8.07 13.50
N ALA A 79 8.66 7.51 14.52
CA ALA A 79 7.22 7.38 14.58
C ALA A 79 6.68 8.05 15.84
N PHE A 80 5.46 8.57 15.72
CA PHE A 80 4.70 9.14 16.80
C PHE A 80 3.33 8.46 16.88
N GLY A 81 2.89 8.19 18.10
CA GLY A 81 1.60 7.57 18.39
C GLY A 81 0.82 8.45 19.35
N LEU A 82 -0.47 8.64 19.09
CA LEU A 82 -1.37 9.41 19.95
C LEU A 82 -2.61 8.58 20.28
N SER A 83 -2.92 8.41 21.57
CA SER A 83 -4.19 7.84 21.98
C SER A 83 -5.31 8.87 22.05
N ASN A 84 -6.55 8.43 21.91
CA ASN A 84 -7.71 9.28 22.16
C ASN A 84 -7.89 9.67 23.64
N GLU A 85 -7.15 9.03 24.55
CA GLU A 85 -7.03 9.41 25.96
C GLU A 85 -5.87 10.40 26.22
N GLY A 86 -5.13 10.78 25.17
CA GLY A 86 -4.04 11.75 25.25
C GLY A 86 -2.66 11.15 25.55
N GLU A 87 -2.53 9.82 25.64
CA GLU A 87 -1.24 9.16 25.79
C GLU A 87 -0.39 9.33 24.51
N ARG A 88 0.93 9.51 24.70
CA ARG A 88 1.87 9.78 23.60
C ARG A 88 2.96 8.74 23.56
N PHE A 89 3.17 8.17 22.39
CA PHE A 89 4.18 7.17 22.12
C PHE A 89 5.18 7.72 21.12
N ARG A 90 6.47 7.40 21.31
CA ARG A 90 7.53 7.82 20.38
C ARG A 90 8.60 6.76 20.24
N THR A 91 9.16 6.65 19.05
CA THR A 91 10.32 5.81 18.78
C THR A 91 11.12 6.41 17.63
N LEU A 92 12.42 6.15 17.60
CA LEU A 92 13.35 6.72 16.62
C LEU A 92 14.46 5.72 16.33
N GLU A 93 14.80 5.56 15.06
CA GLU A 93 15.96 4.80 14.59
C GLU A 93 16.79 5.71 13.67
N THR A 94 18.11 5.58 13.78
CA THR A 94 19.04 6.37 12.99
C THR A 94 20.31 5.57 12.73
N GLU A 95 20.91 5.73 11.55
CA GLU A 95 22.11 5.03 11.15
C GLU A 95 22.83 5.79 10.02
N ALA A 96 24.15 5.60 9.92
CA ALA A 96 24.94 6.02 8.77
C ALA A 96 25.35 4.79 7.94
N PHE A 97 25.12 4.83 6.63
CA PHE A 97 25.29 3.67 5.77
C PHE A 97 25.88 3.99 4.40
N LEU A 98 26.43 2.96 3.78
CA LEU A 98 26.77 2.92 2.36
C LEU A 98 25.77 1.99 1.65
N ALA A 99 25.47 2.29 0.39
CA ALA A 99 24.52 1.49 -0.38
C ALA A 99 24.96 1.34 -1.83
N ARG A 100 24.70 0.15 -2.38
CA ARG A 100 24.85 -0.15 -3.80
C ARG A 100 23.46 -0.28 -4.40
N GLY A 101 22.96 0.78 -5.02
CA GLY A 101 21.62 0.81 -5.60
C GLY A 101 21.30 2.17 -6.19
N SER A 102 20.16 2.26 -6.86
CA SER A 102 19.63 3.53 -7.34
C SER A 102 19.13 4.38 -6.17
N GLU A 103 18.97 5.69 -6.38
CA GLU A 103 18.28 6.57 -5.43
C GLU A 103 16.84 6.08 -5.13
N GLU A 104 16.22 5.39 -6.08
CA GLU A 104 14.90 4.80 -5.87
C GLU A 104 14.94 3.62 -4.87
N ASP A 105 15.95 2.75 -4.97
CA ASP A 105 16.11 1.62 -4.06
C ASP A 105 16.43 2.09 -2.64
N ILE A 106 17.26 3.13 -2.50
CA ILE A 106 17.55 3.77 -1.22
C ILE A 106 16.29 4.43 -0.66
N GLY A 107 15.56 5.19 -1.48
CA GLY A 107 14.29 5.79 -1.09
C GLY A 107 13.27 4.74 -0.64
N ARG A 108 13.25 3.56 -1.27
CA ARG A 108 12.40 2.42 -0.88
C ARG A 108 12.82 1.84 0.47
N TYR A 109 14.11 1.62 0.69
CA TYR A 109 14.65 1.16 1.98
C TYR A 109 14.28 2.13 3.12
N ILE A 110 14.44 3.44 2.91
CA ILE A 110 14.12 4.45 3.92
C ILE A 110 12.60 4.55 4.17
N ARG A 111 11.76 4.35 3.15
CA ARG A 111 10.30 4.17 3.33
C ARG A 111 9.99 2.97 4.24
N GLN A 112 10.56 1.81 3.93
CA GLN A 112 10.36 0.58 4.69
C GLN A 112 10.89 0.70 6.13
N LYS A 113 11.96 1.45 6.37
CA LYS A 113 12.43 1.79 7.72
C LYS A 113 11.44 2.66 8.49
N THR A 114 10.76 3.57 7.81
CA THR A 114 9.71 4.39 8.45
C THR A 114 8.53 3.51 8.86
N GLU A 115 8.04 2.68 7.92
CA GLU A 115 6.98 1.70 8.16
C GLU A 115 7.35 0.71 9.29
N PHE A 116 8.62 0.28 9.36
CA PHE A 116 9.14 -0.58 10.42
C PHE A 116 9.01 0.08 11.80
N VAL A 117 9.46 1.32 11.93
CA VAL A 117 9.43 2.06 13.20
C VAL A 117 7.99 2.40 13.61
N GLU A 118 7.08 2.63 12.67
CA GLU A 118 5.64 2.72 12.94
C GLU A 118 5.06 1.41 13.50
N MET A 119 5.39 0.27 12.89
CA MET A 119 4.92 -1.05 13.36
C MET A 119 5.48 -1.39 14.74
N GLU A 120 6.75 -1.05 15.01
CA GLU A 120 7.31 -1.20 16.36
C GLU A 120 6.58 -0.34 17.38
N LEU A 121 6.19 0.89 17.02
CA LEU A 121 5.43 1.77 17.89
C LEU A 121 4.02 1.24 18.15
N ALA A 122 3.33 0.80 17.09
CA ALA A 122 2.02 0.17 17.18
C ALA A 122 2.06 -1.05 18.12
N LEU A 123 3.08 -1.91 17.98
CA LEU A 123 3.27 -3.07 18.86
C LEU A 123 3.50 -2.66 20.32
N LYS A 124 4.25 -1.59 20.57
CA LYS A 124 4.45 -1.02 21.92
C LYS A 124 3.18 -0.42 22.52
N ALA A 125 2.25 0.04 21.68
CA ALA A 125 1.01 0.69 22.12
C ALA A 125 -0.09 -0.32 22.50
N ILE A 126 -0.07 -1.55 21.96
CA ILE A 126 -1.11 -2.57 22.22
C ILE A 126 -1.44 -2.76 23.72
N PRO A 127 -0.46 -2.91 24.64
CA PRO A 127 -0.75 -3.12 26.07
C PRO A 127 -1.47 -1.95 26.75
N HIS A 128 -1.51 -0.78 26.11
CA HIS A 128 -2.17 0.42 26.63
C HIS A 128 -3.64 0.53 26.20
N LEU A 129 -4.07 -0.26 25.21
CA LEU A 129 -5.46 -0.28 24.75
C LEU A 129 -6.31 -1.11 25.70
N ARG A 130 -7.38 -0.50 26.23
CA ARG A 130 -8.30 -1.12 27.20
C ARG A 130 -9.71 -1.20 26.62
N GLY A 131 -10.60 -1.84 27.36
CA GLY A 131 -12.00 -1.96 26.95
C GLY A 131 -12.24 -2.98 25.84
N PRO A 132 -13.51 -3.11 25.42
CA PRO A 132 -13.94 -4.05 24.39
C PRO A 132 -13.58 -3.60 22.98
N ARG A 133 -13.48 -2.29 22.73
CA ARG A 133 -13.23 -1.70 21.40
C ARG A 133 -11.85 -1.09 21.33
N LYS A 134 -10.94 -1.81 20.70
CA LYS A 134 -9.52 -1.44 20.64
C LYS A 134 -9.07 -1.29 19.19
N LEU A 135 -8.48 -0.15 18.89
CA LEU A 135 -8.15 0.23 17.52
C LEU A 135 -6.72 0.77 17.41
N ILE A 136 -5.98 0.33 16.40
CA ILE A 136 -4.75 0.99 15.98
C ILE A 136 -4.94 1.51 14.56
N LEU A 137 -4.83 2.82 14.39
CA LEU A 137 -4.83 3.46 13.09
C LEU A 137 -3.38 3.67 12.63
N ILE A 138 -3.09 3.31 11.40
CA ILE A 138 -1.80 3.54 10.74
C ILE A 138 -2.06 4.35 9.45
N ASP A 139 -1.31 5.42 9.22
CA ASP A 139 -1.37 6.13 7.92
C ASP A 139 -0.71 5.27 6.82
N GLY A 140 -1.50 4.86 5.84
CA GLY A 140 -1.09 4.05 4.70
C GLY A 140 -1.62 2.62 4.68
N SER A 141 -1.32 1.92 3.58
CA SER A 141 -1.89 0.62 3.26
C SER A 141 -1.22 -0.53 4.00
N LEU A 142 -1.99 -1.32 4.75
CA LEU A 142 -1.53 -2.60 5.34
C LEU A 142 -1.17 -3.60 4.25
N TYR A 143 -1.96 -3.64 3.16
CA TYR A 143 -1.68 -4.52 2.03
C TYR A 143 -0.35 -4.16 1.36
N GLY A 144 -0.11 -2.89 1.06
CA GLY A 144 1.16 -2.43 0.47
C GLY A 144 2.38 -2.82 1.30
N ARG A 145 2.27 -2.71 2.63
CA ARG A 145 3.29 -3.13 3.60
C ARG A 145 3.56 -4.64 3.58
N MET A 146 2.55 -5.48 3.31
CA MET A 146 2.70 -6.93 3.24
C MET A 146 3.33 -7.39 1.91
N MET A 147 3.16 -6.61 0.84
CA MET A 147 3.53 -7.01 -0.52
C MET A 147 4.99 -6.71 -0.90
N HIS A 148 5.83 -6.22 0.04
CA HIS A 148 7.25 -6.01 -0.22
C HIS A 148 7.95 -7.31 -0.62
N LEU A 149 8.84 -7.24 -1.62
CA LEU A 149 9.61 -8.39 -2.09
C LEU A 149 10.66 -8.80 -1.06
N ILE A 150 10.58 -10.02 -0.54
CA ILE A 150 11.40 -10.49 0.59
C ILE A 150 12.76 -10.98 0.10
N ARG A 151 13.68 -10.04 -0.12
CA ARG A 151 15.05 -10.27 -0.62
C ARG A 151 16.05 -9.25 -0.05
N ASP A 152 17.33 -9.44 -0.35
CA ASP A 152 18.39 -8.49 0.02
C ASP A 152 18.05 -7.04 -0.36
N CYS A 153 18.28 -6.12 0.56
CA CYS A 153 18.24 -4.68 0.29
C CYS A 153 19.64 -4.16 -0.16
N PRO A 154 19.72 -2.93 -0.74
CA PRO A 154 20.97 -2.38 -1.27
C PRO A 154 21.96 -1.88 -0.20
N VAL A 155 21.54 -1.79 1.06
CA VAL A 155 22.29 -1.16 2.16
C VAL A 155 23.29 -2.14 2.77
N GLU A 156 24.56 -1.77 2.79
CA GLU A 156 25.65 -2.56 3.38
C GLU A 156 25.49 -2.64 4.90
N GLY A 157 25.67 -3.83 5.47
CA GLY A 157 25.51 -4.08 6.90
C GLY A 157 24.05 -4.27 7.35
N ASP A 158 23.08 -3.96 6.49
CA ASP A 158 21.65 -4.15 6.77
C ASP A 158 20.89 -4.88 5.65
N ARG A 159 21.58 -5.72 4.87
CA ARG A 159 21.00 -6.35 3.68
C ARG A 159 19.80 -7.23 3.98
N GLY A 160 19.78 -7.84 5.16
CA GLY A 160 18.70 -8.72 5.62
C GLY A 160 17.51 -7.98 6.21
N PHE A 161 17.46 -6.65 6.14
CA PHE A 161 16.45 -5.82 6.82
C PHE A 161 15.01 -6.28 6.59
N LEU A 162 14.65 -6.69 5.37
CA LEU A 162 13.27 -7.11 5.08
C LEU A 162 12.83 -8.36 5.85
N LEU A 163 13.76 -9.18 6.35
CA LEU A 163 13.40 -10.26 7.29
C LEU A 163 12.98 -9.68 8.65
N ARG A 164 13.71 -8.68 9.18
CA ARG A 164 13.32 -8.01 10.43
C ARG A 164 12.00 -7.26 10.29
N TYR A 165 11.81 -6.61 9.13
CA TYR A 165 10.56 -5.97 8.77
C TYR A 165 9.38 -6.95 8.85
N MET A 166 9.48 -8.09 8.17
CA MET A 166 8.41 -9.09 8.16
C MET A 166 8.21 -9.76 9.52
N ASP A 167 9.27 -9.96 10.29
CA ASP A 167 9.16 -10.52 11.64
C ASP A 167 8.41 -9.58 12.60
N VAL A 168 8.69 -8.26 12.54
CA VAL A 168 7.94 -7.26 13.32
C VAL A 168 6.49 -7.18 12.85
N TYR A 169 6.24 -7.23 11.54
CA TYR A 169 4.86 -7.24 11.05
C TYR A 169 4.09 -8.48 11.53
N SER A 170 4.71 -9.67 11.48
CA SER A 170 4.12 -10.90 12.04
C SER A 170 3.73 -10.72 13.50
N ARG A 171 4.65 -10.19 14.32
CA ARG A 171 4.43 -9.97 15.75
C ARG A 171 3.31 -8.97 16.01
N LEU A 172 3.21 -7.91 15.20
CA LEU A 172 2.13 -6.93 15.27
C LEU A 172 0.78 -7.59 14.96
N LEU A 173 0.68 -8.33 13.86
CA LEU A 173 -0.55 -9.02 13.46
C LEU A 173 -0.99 -10.05 14.52
N GLU A 174 -0.06 -10.87 15.00
CA GLU A 174 -0.31 -11.87 16.05
C GLU A 174 -0.74 -11.23 17.36
N ALA A 175 -0.09 -10.13 17.78
CA ALA A 175 -0.46 -9.41 18.99
C ALA A 175 -1.84 -8.76 18.85
N CYS A 176 -2.12 -8.08 17.74
CA CYS A 176 -3.43 -7.49 17.48
C CYS A 176 -4.54 -8.56 17.50
N ARG A 177 -4.33 -9.69 16.81
CA ARG A 177 -5.29 -10.80 16.80
C ARG A 177 -5.52 -11.37 18.21
N ARG A 178 -4.44 -11.63 18.96
CA ARG A 178 -4.54 -12.20 20.31
C ARG A 178 -5.24 -11.27 21.30
N GLU A 179 -4.93 -9.99 21.23
CA GLU A 179 -5.48 -9.00 22.15
C GLU A 179 -6.83 -8.43 21.67
N GLY A 180 -7.38 -8.87 20.52
CA GLY A 180 -8.63 -8.32 20.00
C GLY A 180 -8.53 -6.84 19.64
N VAL A 181 -7.41 -6.42 19.04
CA VAL A 181 -7.19 -5.06 18.55
C VAL A 181 -7.39 -5.03 17.04
N ALA A 182 -8.30 -4.18 16.57
CA ALA A 182 -8.46 -3.91 15.15
C ALA A 182 -7.25 -3.08 14.65
N LEU A 183 -6.43 -3.67 13.78
CA LEU A 183 -5.37 -2.95 13.09
C LEU A 183 -5.91 -2.41 11.77
N VAL A 184 -5.86 -1.09 11.56
CA VAL A 184 -6.45 -0.44 10.38
C VAL A 184 -5.44 0.45 9.70
N GLY A 185 -5.24 0.21 8.41
CA GLY A 185 -4.53 1.14 7.52
C GLY A 185 -5.51 2.11 6.89
N VAL A 186 -5.20 3.40 6.92
CA VAL A 186 -6.02 4.46 6.33
C VAL A 186 -5.21 5.20 5.28
N GLY A 187 -5.64 5.19 4.01
CA GLY A 187 -4.95 5.88 2.91
C GLY A 187 -5.81 6.94 2.24
N LYS A 188 -5.28 8.16 2.09
CA LYS A 188 -5.98 9.31 1.46
C LYS A 188 -5.84 9.35 -0.06
N ASP A 189 -4.63 9.04 -0.54
CA ASP A 189 -4.22 9.15 -1.94
C ASP A 189 -4.00 7.77 -2.55
N SER A 190 -5.02 6.92 -2.47
CA SER A 190 -4.95 5.57 -3.00
C SER A 190 -4.96 5.59 -4.53
N ARG A 191 -3.93 4.98 -5.13
CA ARG A 191 -3.89 4.59 -6.55
C ARG A 191 -4.27 3.13 -6.76
N ALA A 192 -4.94 2.53 -5.78
CA ALA A 192 -5.36 1.16 -5.88
C ALA A 192 -6.44 1.00 -6.94
N GLU A 193 -6.51 -0.19 -7.53
CA GLU A 193 -7.44 -0.51 -8.61
C GLU A 193 -8.18 -1.83 -8.30
N PHE A 194 -8.27 -2.22 -7.03
CA PHE A 194 -8.78 -3.54 -6.66
C PHE A 194 -10.29 -3.66 -6.88
N VAL A 195 -11.06 -2.59 -6.65
CA VAL A 195 -12.51 -2.58 -6.92
C VAL A 195 -12.73 -2.58 -8.43
N ARG A 196 -12.09 -1.67 -9.16
CA ARG A 196 -12.16 -1.59 -10.63
C ARG A 196 -11.81 -2.92 -11.27
N ASN A 197 -10.72 -3.54 -10.82
CA ASN A 197 -10.24 -4.79 -11.38
C ASN A 197 -11.22 -5.94 -11.13
N GLU A 198 -11.93 -5.92 -10.02
CA GLU A 198 -12.96 -6.92 -9.73
C GLU A 198 -14.24 -6.68 -10.53
N PHE A 199 -14.64 -5.42 -10.72
CA PHE A 199 -15.73 -5.05 -11.63
C PHE A 199 -15.40 -5.46 -13.07
N LEU A 200 -14.18 -5.20 -13.54
CA LEU A 200 -13.71 -5.67 -14.84
C LEU A 200 -13.75 -7.20 -14.97
N ASN A 201 -13.36 -7.94 -13.93
CA ASN A 201 -13.45 -9.40 -13.94
C ASN A 201 -14.91 -9.87 -14.09
N GLN A 202 -15.86 -9.22 -13.42
CA GLN A 202 -17.29 -9.52 -13.56
C GLN A 202 -17.78 -9.27 -14.98
N LEU A 203 -17.39 -8.13 -15.57
CA LEU A 203 -17.70 -7.80 -16.96
C LEU A 203 -17.10 -8.83 -17.93
N PHE A 204 -15.83 -9.23 -17.74
CA PHE A 204 -15.19 -10.27 -18.57
C PHE A 204 -15.95 -11.59 -18.49
N LEU A 205 -16.40 -11.98 -17.31
CA LEU A 205 -17.17 -13.22 -17.12
C LEU A 205 -18.56 -13.15 -17.74
N SER A 206 -19.23 -12.00 -17.75
CA SER A 206 -20.51 -11.85 -18.47
C SER A 206 -20.30 -11.87 -19.98
N GLU A 207 -19.26 -11.20 -20.47
CA GLU A 207 -18.97 -11.10 -21.91
C GLU A 207 -18.52 -12.44 -22.50
N LEU A 208 -17.65 -13.18 -21.81
CA LEU A 208 -17.24 -14.52 -22.27
C LEU A 208 -18.43 -15.50 -22.32
N ARG A 209 -19.40 -15.35 -21.40
CA ARG A 209 -20.63 -16.15 -21.41
C ARG A 209 -21.55 -15.81 -22.58
N SER A 210 -21.71 -14.53 -22.92
CA SER A 210 -22.52 -14.12 -24.09
C SER A 210 -21.89 -14.60 -25.40
N LEU A 211 -20.56 -14.47 -25.51
CA LEU A 211 -19.78 -14.91 -26.67
C LEU A 211 -19.79 -16.43 -26.88
N GLY A 212 -19.95 -17.22 -25.82
CA GLY A 212 -19.95 -18.69 -25.88
C GLY A 212 -21.01 -19.30 -26.82
N SER A 213 -22.03 -18.52 -27.20
CA SER A 213 -23.04 -18.90 -28.20
C SER A 213 -22.57 -18.75 -29.65
N SER A 214 -21.60 -17.88 -29.90
CA SER A 214 -21.20 -17.42 -31.25
C SER A 214 -19.73 -17.68 -31.58
N VAL A 215 -18.91 -17.96 -30.57
CA VAL A 215 -17.47 -18.23 -30.67
C VAL A 215 -17.19 -19.66 -30.23
N SER A 216 -16.21 -20.33 -30.86
CA SER A 216 -15.90 -21.71 -30.50
C SER A 216 -15.37 -21.82 -29.07
N LEU A 217 -15.65 -22.95 -28.41
CA LEU A 217 -15.22 -23.20 -27.03
C LEU A 217 -13.68 -23.14 -26.85
N GLN A 218 -12.93 -23.49 -27.89
CA GLN A 218 -11.47 -23.39 -27.86
C GLN A 218 -10.99 -21.93 -27.84
N GLU A 219 -11.60 -21.07 -28.65
CA GLU A 219 -11.26 -19.64 -28.72
C GLU A 219 -11.73 -18.89 -27.46
N ILE A 220 -12.87 -19.26 -26.87
CA ILE A 220 -13.30 -18.75 -25.56
C ILE A 220 -12.25 -19.06 -24.48
N LYS A 221 -11.72 -20.29 -24.44
CA LYS A 221 -10.63 -20.66 -23.53
C LYS A 221 -9.34 -19.87 -23.78
N GLU A 222 -9.09 -19.44 -25.02
CA GLU A 222 -7.96 -18.57 -25.34
C GLU A 222 -8.17 -17.15 -24.81
N LEU A 223 -9.37 -16.61 -24.94
CA LEU A 223 -9.75 -15.31 -24.36
C LEU A 223 -9.67 -15.33 -22.83
N GLU A 224 -10.18 -16.39 -22.17
CA GLU A 224 -10.03 -16.59 -20.72
C GLU A 224 -8.57 -16.56 -20.26
N LYS A 225 -7.69 -17.25 -21.01
CA LYS A 225 -6.24 -17.22 -20.76
C LYS A 225 -5.65 -15.83 -20.96
N CYS A 226 -6.18 -15.03 -21.88
CA CYS A 226 -5.76 -13.65 -22.09
C CYS A 226 -6.14 -12.78 -20.87
N VAL A 227 -7.37 -12.87 -20.39
CA VAL A 227 -7.82 -12.16 -19.17
C VAL A 227 -6.89 -12.46 -17.98
N ALA A 228 -6.50 -13.72 -17.80
CA ALA A 228 -5.61 -14.11 -16.70
C ALA A 228 -4.16 -13.62 -16.85
N LYS A 229 -3.73 -13.20 -18.06
CA LYS A 229 -2.32 -12.87 -18.37
C LYS A 229 -2.09 -11.43 -18.79
N ILE A 230 -3.15 -10.67 -19.04
CA ILE A 230 -3.08 -9.32 -19.61
C ILE A 230 -2.20 -8.36 -18.79
N ASP A 231 -2.23 -8.45 -17.46
CA ASP A 231 -1.39 -7.64 -16.56
C ASP A 231 0.11 -7.87 -16.75
N GLY A 232 0.52 -9.00 -17.33
CA GLY A 232 1.92 -9.37 -17.51
C GLY A 232 2.41 -9.49 -18.94
N ARG A 233 1.50 -9.77 -19.89
CA ARG A 233 1.82 -10.01 -21.29
C ARG A 233 0.77 -9.37 -22.21
N PRO A 234 0.53 -8.05 -22.09
CA PRO A 234 -0.54 -7.39 -22.83
C PRO A 234 -0.36 -7.54 -24.35
N GLY A 235 0.87 -7.39 -24.88
CA GLY A 235 1.13 -7.52 -26.32
C GLY A 235 0.71 -8.88 -26.89
N VAL A 236 1.06 -9.98 -26.21
CA VAL A 236 0.65 -11.33 -26.63
C VAL A 236 -0.87 -11.49 -26.62
N CYS A 237 -1.55 -10.92 -25.62
CA CYS A 237 -3.01 -10.96 -25.54
C CYS A 237 -3.67 -10.16 -26.68
N PHE A 238 -3.15 -8.98 -27.02
CA PHE A 238 -3.66 -8.17 -28.13
C PHE A 238 -3.39 -8.81 -29.50
N GLU A 239 -2.26 -9.50 -29.69
CA GLU A 239 -2.02 -10.28 -30.93
C GLU A 239 -3.02 -11.43 -31.11
N ILE A 240 -3.34 -12.14 -30.03
CA ILE A 240 -4.38 -13.19 -30.06
C ILE A 240 -5.74 -12.58 -30.38
N LEU A 241 -6.09 -11.48 -29.72
CA LEU A 241 -7.35 -10.79 -29.96
C LEU A 241 -7.47 -10.29 -31.41
N ALA A 242 -6.41 -9.69 -31.97
CA ALA A 242 -6.40 -9.21 -33.34
C ALA A 242 -6.70 -10.33 -34.36
N LYS A 243 -6.09 -11.51 -34.18
CA LYS A 243 -6.37 -12.69 -35.02
C LYS A 243 -7.82 -13.17 -34.90
N LEU A 244 -8.38 -13.14 -33.69
CA LEU A 244 -9.79 -13.51 -33.49
C LEU A 244 -10.73 -12.45 -34.08
N LYS A 245 -10.36 -11.17 -34.06
CA LYS A 245 -11.12 -10.09 -34.71
C LYS A 245 -11.16 -10.23 -36.23
N GLU A 246 -10.13 -10.76 -36.88
CA GLU A 246 -10.20 -11.06 -38.32
C GLU A 246 -11.33 -12.04 -38.66
N LYS A 247 -11.68 -12.94 -37.73
CA LYS A 247 -12.74 -13.94 -37.90
C LYS A 247 -14.11 -13.46 -37.43
N TYR A 248 -14.17 -12.77 -36.29
CA TYR A 248 -15.43 -12.43 -35.60
C TYR A 248 -15.80 -10.94 -35.69
N GLY A 249 -14.90 -10.10 -36.19
CA GLY A 249 -15.13 -8.67 -36.42
C GLY A 249 -15.62 -7.95 -35.17
N ALA A 250 -16.69 -7.18 -35.35
CA ALA A 250 -17.28 -6.31 -34.33
C ALA A 250 -17.82 -7.06 -33.10
N LEU A 251 -18.02 -8.38 -33.20
CA LEU A 251 -18.46 -9.21 -32.07
C LEU A 251 -17.49 -9.11 -30.87
N LEU A 252 -16.21 -8.84 -31.11
CA LEU A 252 -15.17 -8.76 -30.07
C LEU A 252 -14.82 -7.31 -29.67
N ASP A 253 -15.51 -6.30 -30.21
CA ASP A 253 -15.20 -4.89 -29.93
C ASP A 253 -15.32 -4.58 -28.43
N ARG A 254 -16.42 -5.02 -27.79
CA ARG A 254 -16.62 -4.82 -26.35
C ARG A 254 -15.55 -5.53 -25.51
N PHE A 255 -15.16 -6.74 -25.89
CA PHE A 255 -14.07 -7.46 -25.23
C PHE A 255 -12.72 -6.75 -25.37
N GLU A 256 -12.45 -6.15 -26.54
CA GLU A 256 -11.26 -5.33 -26.78
C GLU A 256 -11.25 -4.09 -25.89
N GLU A 257 -12.36 -3.36 -25.80
CA GLU A 257 -12.49 -2.20 -24.92
C GLU A 257 -12.18 -2.55 -23.46
N MET A 258 -12.64 -3.71 -23.00
CA MET A 258 -12.36 -4.21 -21.65
C MET A 258 -10.89 -4.58 -21.46
N MET A 259 -10.23 -5.16 -22.47
CA MET A 259 -8.79 -5.40 -22.43
C MET A 259 -7.99 -4.09 -22.39
N ILE A 260 -8.37 -3.11 -23.20
CA ILE A 260 -7.78 -1.77 -23.20
C ILE A 260 -7.94 -1.14 -21.82
N GLU A 261 -9.14 -1.18 -21.25
CA GLU A 261 -9.42 -0.68 -19.91
C GLU A 261 -8.52 -1.33 -18.85
N ARG A 262 -8.32 -2.65 -18.90
CA ARG A 262 -7.48 -3.37 -17.94
C ARG A 262 -6.00 -2.97 -17.98
N VAL A 263 -5.46 -2.62 -19.15
CA VAL A 263 -4.05 -2.24 -19.30
C VAL A 263 -3.79 -0.79 -18.88
N HIS A 264 -4.81 0.06 -18.95
CA HIS A 264 -4.70 1.45 -18.56
C HIS A 264 -4.92 1.65 -17.06
N SER A 265 -4.16 2.58 -16.47
CA SER A 265 -4.33 2.93 -15.07
C SER A 265 -5.56 3.81 -14.87
N ARG A 266 -6.38 3.43 -13.88
CA ARG A 266 -7.54 4.18 -13.39
C ARG A 266 -7.78 3.78 -11.94
N PRO A 267 -7.47 4.67 -10.97
CA PRO A 267 -7.68 4.38 -9.55
C PRO A 267 -9.15 4.18 -9.19
N ASP A 268 -9.40 3.35 -8.19
CA ASP A 268 -10.71 3.16 -7.56
C ASP A 268 -11.24 4.49 -6.99
N SER A 269 -10.35 5.33 -6.44
CA SER A 269 -10.71 6.67 -5.95
C SER A 269 -11.33 7.55 -7.03
N GLN A 270 -10.89 7.41 -8.28
CA GLN A 270 -11.49 8.11 -9.42
C GLN A 270 -12.90 7.57 -9.72
N LEU A 271 -13.11 6.25 -9.64
CA LEU A 271 -14.45 5.66 -9.83
C LEU A 271 -15.42 6.17 -8.77
N VAL A 272 -15.00 6.19 -7.51
CA VAL A 272 -15.82 6.68 -6.40
C VAL A 272 -16.15 8.15 -6.59
N LEU A 273 -15.18 9.01 -6.87
CA LEU A 273 -15.40 10.45 -7.09
C LEU A 273 -16.36 10.74 -8.26
N ASN A 274 -16.27 9.95 -9.35
CA ASN A 274 -17.07 10.18 -10.54
C ASN A 274 -18.48 9.59 -10.46
N PHE A 275 -18.65 8.47 -9.75
CA PHE A 275 -19.85 7.63 -9.87
C PHE A 275 -20.58 7.36 -8.56
N ALA A 276 -20.00 7.63 -7.39
CA ALA A 276 -20.69 7.40 -6.13
C ALA A 276 -21.90 8.36 -5.97
N PRO A 277 -23.07 7.85 -5.53
CA PRO A 277 -24.27 8.67 -5.36
C PRO A 277 -24.16 9.66 -4.19
N GLY A 278 -23.41 9.32 -3.14
CA GLY A 278 -23.28 10.10 -1.91
C GLY A 278 -22.22 9.52 -0.96
N PRO A 279 -22.07 10.14 0.23
CA PRO A 279 -21.16 9.66 1.29
C PRO A 279 -21.66 8.35 1.88
N ASP A 280 -20.83 7.31 1.86
CA ASP A 280 -21.15 5.88 1.99
C ASP A 280 -19.86 5.05 1.78
N TYR A 281 -19.94 3.73 1.66
CA TYR A 281 -18.78 2.88 1.41
C TYR A 281 -19.01 1.80 0.34
N CYS A 282 -17.91 1.36 -0.28
CA CYS A 282 -17.93 0.27 -1.25
C CYS A 282 -17.88 -1.10 -0.57
N SER A 283 -18.56 -2.10 -1.15
CA SER A 283 -18.35 -3.53 -0.83
C SER A 283 -16.87 -3.85 -0.69
N PRO A 284 -16.43 -4.48 0.41
CA PRO A 284 -15.03 -4.81 0.60
C PRO A 284 -14.51 -5.88 -0.35
N VAL A 285 -13.21 -5.83 -0.62
CA VAL A 285 -12.51 -6.82 -1.42
C VAL A 285 -11.41 -7.43 -0.58
N GLU A 286 -11.47 -8.74 -0.40
CA GLU A 286 -10.37 -9.50 0.16
C GLU A 286 -9.27 -9.70 -0.90
N LEU A 287 -8.07 -9.22 -0.60
CA LEU A 287 -6.97 -9.13 -1.55
C LEU A 287 -6.04 -10.34 -1.46
N ALA A 288 -5.82 -11.00 -2.60
CA ALA A 288 -4.80 -12.02 -2.75
C ALA A 288 -3.40 -11.40 -2.89
N ALA A 289 -2.36 -12.23 -2.78
CA ALA A 289 -0.99 -11.80 -3.00
C ALA A 289 -0.81 -11.19 -4.41
N THR A 290 0.03 -10.15 -4.51
CA THR A 290 0.46 -9.57 -5.80
C THR A 290 1.08 -10.64 -6.68
N LYS A 291 1.08 -10.42 -7.99
CA LYS A 291 1.62 -11.38 -8.96
C LYS A 291 3.05 -11.82 -8.62
N GLN A 292 3.94 -10.88 -8.30
CA GLN A 292 5.34 -11.19 -7.97
C GLN A 292 5.45 -12.06 -6.73
N LEU A 293 4.70 -11.71 -5.66
CA LEU A 293 4.73 -12.51 -4.43
C LEU A 293 4.05 -13.88 -4.64
N ARG A 294 2.99 -13.97 -5.44
CA ARG A 294 2.29 -15.22 -5.78
C ARG A 294 3.19 -16.22 -6.51
N GLU A 295 4.17 -15.75 -7.29
CA GLU A 295 5.17 -16.62 -7.91
C GLU A 295 6.22 -17.14 -6.91
N ASP A 296 6.45 -16.41 -5.81
CA ASP A 296 7.43 -16.72 -4.79
C ASP A 296 6.85 -17.56 -3.63
N LEU A 297 5.59 -17.36 -3.25
CA LEU A 297 4.93 -18.07 -2.14
C LEU A 297 5.00 -19.61 -2.27
N PRO A 298 4.71 -20.23 -3.43
CA PRO A 298 4.85 -21.68 -3.58
C PRO A 298 6.30 -22.16 -3.40
N ARG A 299 7.29 -21.33 -3.77
CA ARG A 299 8.72 -21.65 -3.62
C ARG A 299 9.13 -21.55 -2.15
N MET A 300 8.69 -20.49 -1.48
CA MET A 300 8.85 -20.30 -0.03
C MET A 300 8.24 -21.48 0.74
N ALA A 301 7.01 -21.89 0.40
CA ALA A 301 6.31 -23.00 1.05
C ALA A 301 7.01 -24.35 0.82
N LYS A 302 7.46 -24.62 -0.41
CA LYS A 302 8.10 -25.89 -0.76
C LYS A 302 9.48 -26.05 -0.13
N ASN A 303 10.31 -25.00 -0.16
CA ASN A 303 11.66 -25.03 0.40
C ASN A 303 12.09 -23.63 0.87
N PRO A 304 11.75 -23.24 2.11
CA PRO A 304 12.10 -21.94 2.66
C PRO A 304 13.61 -21.68 2.67
N GLU A 305 14.41 -22.71 3.00
CA GLU A 305 15.86 -22.59 3.08
C GLU A 305 16.47 -22.27 1.71
N TRP A 306 16.03 -22.96 0.67
CA TRP A 306 16.46 -22.67 -0.70
C TRP A 306 16.08 -21.26 -1.12
N TYR A 307 14.86 -20.81 -0.78
CA TYR A 307 14.44 -19.43 -1.07
C TYR A 307 15.37 -18.42 -0.39
N VAL A 308 15.66 -18.60 0.90
CA VAL A 308 16.59 -17.72 1.64
C VAL A 308 17.96 -17.70 0.99
N ARG A 309 18.53 -18.87 0.67
CA ARG A 309 19.85 -18.96 0.00
C ARG A 309 19.88 -18.27 -1.35
N ARG A 310 18.75 -18.22 -2.06
CA ARG A 310 18.62 -17.55 -3.37
C ARG A 310 18.41 -16.05 -3.25
N SER A 311 17.56 -15.61 -2.33
CA SER A 311 17.08 -14.22 -2.22
C SER A 311 17.92 -13.34 -1.29
N PHE A 312 18.68 -13.95 -0.38
CA PHE A 312 19.50 -13.27 0.64
C PHE A 312 21.00 -13.62 0.54
N LYS A 313 21.52 -13.68 -0.67
CA LYS A 313 22.92 -14.08 -0.94
C LYS A 313 23.92 -13.16 -0.26
N ASN A 314 23.69 -11.86 -0.34
CA ASN A 314 24.60 -10.87 0.22
C ASN A 314 24.47 -10.82 1.75
N SER A 315 23.26 -10.95 2.29
CA SER A 315 23.08 -11.10 3.75
C SER A 315 23.83 -12.32 4.31
N LEU A 316 23.86 -13.44 3.57
CA LEU A 316 24.63 -14.62 3.97
C LEU A 316 26.15 -14.39 3.97
N ILE A 317 26.65 -13.53 3.08
CA ILE A 317 28.07 -13.13 3.03
C ILE A 317 28.40 -12.21 4.21
N GLU A 318 27.53 -11.25 4.50
CA GLU A 318 27.68 -10.35 5.66
C GLU A 318 27.65 -11.12 6.99
N ASN A 319 26.83 -12.18 7.07
CA ASN A 319 26.70 -13.04 8.25
C ASN A 319 27.57 -14.31 8.19
N ARG A 320 28.69 -14.32 7.45
CA ARG A 320 29.50 -15.54 7.21
C ARG A 320 29.93 -16.31 8.47
N TYR A 321 30.16 -15.61 9.59
CA TYR A 321 30.55 -16.24 10.87
C TYR A 321 29.36 -16.74 11.70
N LYS A 322 28.14 -16.33 11.36
CA LYS A 322 26.87 -16.72 12.02
C LYS A 322 25.85 -17.22 11.00
N LYS A 323 26.34 -17.89 9.95
CA LYS A 323 25.56 -18.22 8.76
C LYS A 323 24.36 -19.11 9.08
N ASP A 324 24.57 -20.10 9.94
CA ASP A 324 23.53 -21.06 10.31
C ASP A 324 22.47 -20.42 11.23
N GLU A 325 22.89 -19.52 12.14
CA GLU A 325 21.96 -18.73 12.96
C GLU A 325 21.10 -17.81 12.08
N PHE A 326 21.72 -17.08 11.15
CA PHE A 326 21.00 -16.22 10.20
C PHE A 326 20.03 -17.04 9.34
N LEU A 327 20.47 -18.18 8.81
CA LEU A 327 19.65 -19.03 7.96
C LEU A 327 18.44 -19.58 8.73
N LYS A 328 18.64 -20.03 9.97
CA LYS A 328 17.56 -20.50 10.85
C LYS A 328 16.55 -19.38 11.14
N TYR A 329 17.04 -18.20 11.47
CA TYR A 329 16.18 -17.02 11.68
C TYR A 329 15.37 -16.67 10.42
N ALA A 330 16.04 -16.57 9.27
CA ALA A 330 15.40 -16.22 8.01
C ALA A 330 14.34 -17.24 7.60
N VAL A 331 14.63 -18.54 7.71
CA VAL A 331 13.66 -19.62 7.45
C VAL A 331 12.43 -19.49 8.33
N ASN A 332 12.61 -19.23 9.63
CA ASN A 332 11.51 -19.02 10.55
C ASN A 332 10.63 -17.82 10.15
N VAL A 333 11.24 -16.70 9.74
CA VAL A 333 10.49 -15.53 9.25
C VAL A 333 9.71 -15.84 7.98
N ILE A 334 10.32 -16.54 7.00
CA ILE A 334 9.61 -16.94 5.77
C ILE A 334 8.40 -17.82 6.09
N GLN A 335 8.54 -18.74 7.06
CA GLN A 335 7.41 -19.57 7.50
C GLN A 335 6.28 -18.77 8.15
N LYS A 336 6.59 -17.70 8.88
CA LYS A 336 5.60 -16.78 9.43
C LYS A 336 4.86 -16.01 8.33
N VAL A 337 5.58 -15.52 7.32
CA VAL A 337 4.99 -14.78 6.19
C VAL A 337 3.95 -15.61 5.45
N LEU A 338 4.18 -16.91 5.28
CA LEU A 338 3.21 -17.82 4.64
C LEU A 338 1.88 -17.91 5.41
N LYS A 339 1.90 -17.59 6.70
CA LYS A 339 0.73 -17.57 7.60
C LYS A 339 0.15 -16.17 7.77
N PHE A 340 0.70 -15.16 7.10
CA PHE A 340 0.09 -13.83 7.13
C PHE A 340 -1.35 -13.95 6.64
N PRO A 341 -2.29 -13.31 7.33
CA PRO A 341 -3.66 -13.25 6.85
C PRO A 341 -3.72 -12.38 5.60
N THR A 342 -4.76 -12.59 4.82
CA THR A 342 -5.14 -11.69 3.74
C THR A 342 -5.55 -10.32 4.30
N VAL A 343 -5.61 -9.32 3.42
CA VAL A 343 -6.10 -7.98 3.76
C VAL A 343 -7.42 -7.76 3.05
N VAL A 344 -8.42 -7.29 3.78
CA VAL A 344 -9.67 -6.78 3.23
C VAL A 344 -9.51 -5.27 3.04
N SER A 345 -9.82 -4.80 1.83
CA SER A 345 -9.72 -3.40 1.47
C SER A 345 -11.06 -2.88 0.93
N PHE A 346 -11.43 -1.66 1.31
CA PHE A 346 -12.61 -0.97 0.79
C PHE A 346 -12.39 0.54 0.73
N HIS A 347 -13.31 1.24 0.06
CA HIS A 347 -13.31 2.71 0.02
C HIS A 347 -14.47 3.26 0.85
N LEU A 348 -14.19 4.27 1.65
CA LEU A 348 -15.12 4.97 2.53
C LEU A 348 -15.13 6.46 2.15
N LEU A 349 -16.31 7.00 1.84
CA LEU A 349 -16.52 8.42 1.53
C LEU A 349 -17.39 9.05 2.62
N LEU A 350 -16.83 9.96 3.41
CA LEU A 350 -17.55 10.55 4.55
C LEU A 350 -18.27 11.87 4.21
N ASP A 351 -17.82 12.57 3.17
CA ASP A 351 -18.49 13.75 2.61
C ASP A 351 -18.26 13.77 1.10
N ARG A 352 -19.26 14.21 0.34
CA ARG A 352 -19.23 14.25 -1.14
C ARG A 352 -18.17 15.21 -1.69
N ARG A 353 -17.72 16.17 -0.89
CA ARG A 353 -16.69 17.15 -1.25
C ARG A 353 -15.27 16.67 -0.91
N ASP A 354 -15.17 15.54 -0.22
CA ASP A 354 -13.89 14.96 0.24
C ASP A 354 -13.35 13.93 -0.75
N THR A 355 -12.14 13.45 -0.51
CA THR A 355 -11.58 12.31 -1.23
C THR A 355 -11.91 10.99 -0.52
N PRO A 356 -12.19 9.91 -1.26
CA PRO A 356 -12.49 8.62 -0.65
C PRO A 356 -11.27 8.06 0.08
N LEU A 357 -11.46 7.65 1.31
CA LEU A 357 -10.45 6.95 2.11
C LEU A 357 -10.40 5.50 1.69
N ARG A 358 -9.19 4.97 1.46
CA ARG A 358 -8.95 3.53 1.39
C ARG A 358 -8.74 3.01 2.81
N ILE A 359 -9.53 2.02 3.19
CA ILE A 359 -9.41 1.32 4.47
C ILE A 359 -8.88 -0.08 4.20
N ASP A 360 -7.82 -0.46 4.92
CA ASP A 360 -7.26 -1.81 4.92
C ASP A 360 -7.38 -2.41 6.32
N ILE A 361 -7.89 -3.64 6.42
CA ILE A 361 -7.92 -4.42 7.66
C ILE A 361 -7.45 -5.85 7.41
N PRO A 362 -6.83 -6.50 8.40
CA PRO A 362 -6.58 -7.93 8.30
C PRO A 362 -7.89 -8.71 8.20
N SER A 363 -7.90 -9.75 7.38
CA SER A 363 -9.13 -10.48 7.02
C SER A 363 -9.81 -11.18 8.20
N TRP A 364 -9.07 -11.51 9.26
CA TRP A 364 -9.63 -12.10 10.49
C TRP A 364 -10.58 -11.16 11.21
N VAL A 365 -10.49 -9.83 10.98
CA VAL A 365 -11.40 -8.84 11.58
C VAL A 365 -12.84 -9.06 11.09
N LEU A 366 -13.01 -9.67 9.91
CA LEU A 366 -14.31 -10.05 9.37
C LEU A 366 -14.48 -11.59 9.33
N GLY A 367 -13.86 -12.30 10.28
CA GLY A 367 -14.00 -13.76 10.43
C GLY A 367 -13.32 -14.63 9.36
N SER A 368 -12.56 -14.07 8.42
CA SER A 368 -11.85 -14.85 7.40
C SER A 368 -10.55 -15.45 7.94
N GLU A 369 -10.38 -16.75 7.75
CA GLU A 369 -9.14 -17.49 8.10
C GLU A 369 -8.17 -17.63 6.92
N ASN A 370 -8.40 -16.92 5.83
CA ASN A 370 -7.52 -16.96 4.67
C ASN A 370 -6.15 -16.36 4.98
N THR A 371 -5.13 -16.96 4.37
CA THR A 371 -3.74 -16.49 4.43
C THR A 371 -3.28 -16.08 3.04
N LEU A 372 -2.17 -15.32 2.97
CA LEU A 372 -1.52 -14.95 1.71
C LEU A 372 -1.20 -16.17 0.84
N ASN A 373 -0.95 -17.33 1.44
CA ASN A 373 -0.65 -18.56 0.72
C ASN A 373 -1.89 -19.36 0.28
N THR A 374 -3.07 -19.11 0.87
CA THR A 374 -4.30 -19.87 0.55
C THR A 374 -5.24 -19.13 -0.39
N LEU A 375 -5.26 -17.79 -0.36
CA LEU A 375 -6.14 -17.02 -1.24
C LEU A 375 -5.53 -16.84 -2.64
N GLU A 376 -6.10 -17.53 -3.63
CA GLU A 376 -5.57 -17.52 -5.00
C GLU A 376 -5.89 -16.24 -5.78
N LYS A 377 -7.05 -15.64 -5.55
CA LYS A 377 -7.59 -14.49 -6.28
C LYS A 377 -8.34 -13.57 -5.34
N ASN A 378 -8.42 -12.29 -5.72
CA ASN A 378 -9.23 -11.33 -4.99
C ASN A 378 -10.69 -11.79 -4.96
N ARG A 379 -11.40 -11.42 -3.91
CA ARG A 379 -12.80 -11.79 -3.71
C ARG A 379 -13.60 -10.59 -3.19
N LEU A 380 -14.63 -10.20 -3.93
CA LEU A 380 -15.61 -9.24 -3.46
C LEU A 380 -16.46 -9.87 -2.36
N LEU A 381 -16.55 -9.19 -1.20
CA LEU A 381 -17.39 -9.58 -0.08
C LEU A 381 -18.75 -8.90 -0.25
N LYS A 382 -19.82 -9.70 -0.37
CA LYS A 382 -21.17 -9.22 -0.66
C LYS A 382 -22.02 -8.98 0.59
N ASP A 383 -21.74 -9.74 1.64
CA ASP A 383 -22.44 -9.66 2.90
C ASP A 383 -21.64 -8.73 3.82
N VAL A 384 -22.25 -7.60 4.17
CA VAL A 384 -21.74 -6.68 5.19
C VAL A 384 -22.06 -7.28 6.54
N ASP A 385 -21.03 -7.46 7.37
CA ASP A 385 -21.15 -7.99 8.73
C ASP A 385 -21.22 -6.84 9.75
N ASP A 386 -21.84 -7.09 10.91
CA ASP A 386 -21.96 -6.16 12.03
C ASP A 386 -20.56 -5.64 12.45
N ASP A 387 -19.52 -6.47 12.34
CA ASP A 387 -18.12 -6.12 12.62
C ASP A 387 -17.59 -4.99 11.71
N LEU A 388 -18.00 -4.98 10.42
CA LEU A 388 -17.60 -3.95 9.48
C LEU A 388 -18.32 -2.63 9.77
N GLU A 389 -19.61 -2.71 10.09
CA GLU A 389 -20.38 -1.52 10.47
C GLU A 389 -19.83 -0.87 11.73
N GLU A 390 -19.52 -1.68 12.76
CA GLU A 390 -18.88 -1.20 13.99
C GLU A 390 -17.52 -0.54 13.68
N LEU A 391 -16.70 -1.13 12.82
CA LEU A 391 -15.44 -0.55 12.38
C LEU A 391 -15.62 0.82 11.70
N ILE A 392 -16.61 0.94 10.81
CA ILE A 392 -16.89 2.20 10.12
C ILE A 392 -17.35 3.25 11.13
N CYS A 393 -18.21 2.90 12.09
CA CYS A 393 -18.61 3.80 13.18
C CYS A 393 -17.39 4.25 14.01
N MET A 394 -16.43 3.35 14.29
CA MET A 394 -15.18 3.72 14.97
C MET A 394 -14.36 4.73 14.16
N LEU A 395 -14.23 4.53 12.83
CA LEU A 395 -13.51 5.47 11.97
C LEU A 395 -14.21 6.83 11.86
N ARG A 396 -15.55 6.83 11.76
CA ARG A 396 -16.39 8.03 11.72
C ARG A 396 -16.24 8.91 12.96
N SER A 397 -16.02 8.30 14.14
CA SER A 397 -15.80 9.05 15.39
C SER A 397 -14.59 10.00 15.34
N GLY A 398 -13.63 9.73 14.46
CA GLY A 398 -12.46 10.58 14.24
C GLY A 398 -12.63 11.63 13.15
N TYR A 399 -13.71 11.60 12.38
CA TYR A 399 -13.93 12.53 11.27
C TYR A 399 -14.41 13.89 11.77
N ALA A 400 -13.75 14.97 11.36
CA ALA A 400 -14.12 16.33 11.72
C ALA A 400 -14.25 17.27 10.50
N GLY A 401 -14.63 16.70 9.35
CA GLY A 401 -14.86 17.43 8.09
C GLY A 401 -13.64 17.49 7.17
N LEU A 402 -13.73 18.31 6.13
CA LEU A 402 -12.77 18.36 5.00
C LEU A 402 -11.33 18.71 5.39
N MET A 403 -11.12 19.30 6.56
CA MET A 403 -9.78 19.62 7.07
C MET A 403 -9.16 18.46 7.86
N ASP A 404 -9.97 17.50 8.27
CA ASP A 404 -9.69 16.53 9.33
C ASP A 404 -10.38 15.19 9.03
N TYR A 405 -9.88 14.48 8.01
CA TYR A 405 -10.35 13.14 7.63
C TYR A 405 -10.28 12.12 8.79
N ASN A 406 -9.32 12.31 9.71
CA ASN A 406 -9.26 11.66 11.01
C ASN A 406 -8.38 12.51 11.95
N VAL A 407 -8.98 13.06 13.01
CA VAL A 407 -8.30 14.01 13.91
C VAL A 407 -7.06 13.42 14.58
N TRP A 408 -7.07 12.13 14.93
CA TRP A 408 -5.95 11.48 15.60
C TRP A 408 -4.79 11.22 14.65
N LEU A 409 -5.06 10.71 13.44
CA LEU A 409 -4.01 10.53 12.43
C LEU A 409 -3.42 11.86 11.98
N LYS A 410 -4.25 12.89 11.76
CA LYS A 410 -3.73 14.22 11.42
C LYS A 410 -2.83 14.76 12.52
N ARG A 411 -3.23 14.62 13.79
CA ARG A 411 -2.41 15.07 14.91
C ARG A 411 -1.10 14.30 15.02
N ALA A 412 -1.12 12.99 14.73
CA ALA A 412 0.10 12.19 14.65
C ALA A 412 1.03 12.67 13.51
N ASP A 413 0.50 12.95 12.30
CA ASP A 413 1.28 13.54 11.18
C ASP A 413 1.94 14.86 11.57
N GLU A 414 1.16 15.78 12.16
CA GLU A 414 1.65 17.10 12.55
C GLU A 414 2.82 17.01 13.55
N GLU A 415 2.71 16.13 14.55
CA GLU A 415 3.71 15.95 15.61
C GLU A 415 4.95 15.20 15.11
N VAL A 416 4.76 14.20 14.23
CA VAL A 416 5.89 13.42 13.70
C VAL A 416 6.64 14.20 12.62
N LYS A 417 6.02 15.19 11.96
CA LYS A 417 6.57 15.90 10.79
C LYS A 417 8.01 16.38 10.97
N LEU A 418 8.91 15.77 10.21
CA LEU A 418 10.33 16.12 10.22
C LEU A 418 10.65 17.09 9.09
N ARG A 419 11.02 18.32 9.43
CA ARG A 419 11.36 19.35 8.44
C ARG A 419 12.85 19.31 8.13
N ARG A 420 13.22 19.84 6.97
CA ARG A 420 14.63 19.97 6.55
C ARG A 420 15.49 20.71 7.58
N LYS A 421 14.94 21.77 8.18
CA LYS A 421 15.60 22.54 9.24
C LYS A 421 15.89 21.69 10.49
N ASP A 422 15.03 20.73 10.82
CA ASP A 422 15.18 19.91 12.02
C ASP A 422 16.34 18.93 11.81
N MET A 423 16.42 18.32 10.63
CA MET A 423 17.59 17.52 10.23
C MET A 423 18.87 18.34 10.28
N ASP A 424 18.89 19.51 9.62
CA ASP A 424 20.15 20.25 9.44
C ASP A 424 20.61 21.02 10.70
N ALA A 425 19.68 21.45 11.55
CA ALA A 425 19.98 22.33 12.69
C ALA A 425 19.96 21.61 14.04
N LEU A 426 19.31 20.45 14.13
CA LEU A 426 19.25 19.67 15.37
C LEU A 426 20.00 18.34 15.21
N TYR A 427 19.53 17.46 14.33
CA TYR A 427 20.06 16.09 14.27
C TYR A 427 21.52 16.02 13.81
N GLU A 428 21.90 16.73 12.74
CA GLU A 428 23.29 16.75 12.27
C GLU A 428 24.23 17.39 13.29
N ARG A 429 23.81 18.49 13.94
CA ARG A 429 24.63 19.14 14.97
C ARG A 429 24.86 18.25 16.18
N VAL A 430 23.81 17.56 16.63
CA VAL A 430 23.94 16.57 17.71
C VAL A 430 24.85 15.43 17.26
N LEU A 431 24.70 14.93 16.03
CA LEU A 431 25.57 13.88 15.49
C LEU A 431 27.04 14.29 15.47
N GLU A 432 27.36 15.49 14.98
CA GLU A 432 28.73 16.04 14.98
C GLU A 432 29.29 16.13 16.39
N LYS A 433 28.49 16.63 17.33
CA LYS A 433 28.89 16.79 18.73
C LYS A 433 29.15 15.45 19.42
N GLU A 434 28.24 14.49 19.27
CA GLU A 434 28.34 13.18 19.93
C GLU A 434 29.46 12.31 19.34
N LEU A 435 29.72 12.42 18.03
CA LEU A 435 30.78 11.65 17.37
C LEU A 435 32.13 12.37 17.33
N GLY A 436 32.18 13.67 17.63
CA GLY A 436 33.41 14.48 17.52
C GLY A 436 33.92 14.61 16.08
N VAL A 437 33.03 14.58 15.09
CA VAL A 437 33.38 14.67 13.66
C VAL A 437 32.72 15.89 13.00
N THR A 438 33.32 16.39 11.93
CA THR A 438 32.68 17.39 11.05
C THR A 438 32.06 16.70 9.85
N LEU A 439 30.77 16.93 9.61
CA LEU A 439 30.04 16.34 8.50
C LEU A 439 30.18 17.22 7.25
N VAL A 440 30.75 16.66 6.19
CA VAL A 440 30.94 17.36 4.91
C VAL A 440 29.91 16.88 3.90
N HIS A 441 29.08 17.77 3.37
CA HIS A 441 28.06 17.41 2.40
C HIS A 441 28.54 17.33 0.94
N THR A 442 27.74 16.68 0.09
CA THR A 442 27.94 16.65 -1.36
C THR A 442 27.92 18.04 -2.00
N ARG A 443 28.54 18.18 -3.18
CA ARG A 443 28.80 19.48 -3.83
C ARG A 443 27.54 20.31 -4.16
N GLY A 444 26.35 19.70 -4.16
CA GLY A 444 25.05 20.37 -4.37
C GLY A 444 24.34 20.82 -3.09
N TYR A 445 24.85 20.45 -1.91
CA TYR A 445 24.35 20.87 -0.60
C TYR A 445 25.30 21.93 -0.01
N ARG A 446 24.82 22.80 0.89
CA ARG A 446 25.67 23.83 1.55
C ARG A 446 26.81 23.11 2.30
N ARG A 447 28.06 23.29 1.84
CA ARG A 447 29.22 22.45 2.15
C ARG A 447 29.69 22.44 3.61
N VAL A 448 29.54 23.55 4.32
CA VAL A 448 30.05 23.70 5.69
C VAL A 448 29.12 24.64 6.45
N LYS A 449 28.71 24.24 7.65
CA LYS A 449 28.19 25.16 8.66
C LYS A 449 29.31 25.35 9.66
N TYR A 450 29.95 26.51 9.64
CA TYR A 450 30.83 26.88 10.75
C TYR A 450 29.95 27.10 12.00
N PRO A 451 30.43 26.68 13.19
CA PRO A 451 29.69 26.80 14.45
C PRO A 451 29.20 28.22 14.73
#